data_AF-A0A820R9C6-F1
#
_entry.id   AF-A0A820R9C6-F1
#
_cell.length_a   1.000
_cell.length_b   1.000
_cell.length_c   1.000
_cell.angle_alpha   90.00
_cell.angle_beta   90.00
_cell.angle_gamma   90.00
#
_symmetry.space_group_name_H-M   'P 1'
#
loop_
_entity.id
_entity.type
_entity.pdbx_description
1 polymer ?
#
loop_
_entity_poly.entity_id
_entity_poly.type
_entity_poly.pdbx_seq_one_letter_code
_entity_poly.pdbx_strand_id
1 'polypeptide(L)' 'MCLKNGGSIDDQQDDLSTAVHLASSQGSLELLKLMFGCQPDLIPKVIRMADVQGMIPLHKAAMGDTSRVSISDP' A
#
# COMPACT_ATOMS: atom_id res chain seq x y z
N MET A 1 -12.09 3.37 -10.79
CA MET A 1 -11.98 3.59 -12.25
C MET A 1 -10.55 3.95 -12.70
N CYS A 2 -9.68 4.50 -11.84
CA CYS A 2 -8.33 4.95 -12.24
C CYS A 2 -7.44 3.85 -12.85
N LEU A 3 -7.40 2.64 -12.27
CA LEU A 3 -6.61 1.52 -12.80
C LEU A 3 -7.03 1.05 -14.20
N LYS A 4 -8.31 1.22 -14.55
CA LYS A 4 -8.85 0.90 -15.88
C LYS A 4 -8.66 2.04 -16.88
N ASN A 5 -8.38 3.24 -16.39
CA ASN A 5 -8.20 4.45 -17.19
C ASN A 5 -6.71 4.83 -17.33
N GLY A 6 -5.79 3.88 -17.09
CA GLY A 6 -4.35 4.06 -17.28
C GLY A 6 -3.56 4.49 -16.05
N GLY A 7 -4.16 4.56 -14.86
CA GLY A 7 -3.41 4.84 -13.62
C GLY A 7 -2.54 3.65 -13.21
N SER A 8 -1.29 3.90 -12.79
CA SER A 8 -0.33 2.85 -12.47
C SER A 8 -0.25 2.57 -10.97
N ILE A 9 -0.06 1.30 -10.58
CA ILE A 9 0.05 0.94 -9.15
C ILE A 9 1.41 1.29 -8.55
N ASP A 10 2.40 1.56 -9.38
CA ASP A 10 3.76 1.98 -9.00
C ASP A 10 3.97 3.48 -9.07
N ASP A 11 2.93 4.27 -9.37
CA ASP A 11 2.97 5.72 -9.28
C ASP A 11 3.21 6.14 -7.82
N GLN A 12 4.20 7.01 -7.62
CA GLN A 12 4.58 7.54 -6.33
C GLN A 12 3.93 8.91 -6.08
N GLN A 13 3.46 9.13 -4.85
CA GLN A 13 3.02 10.44 -4.37
C GLN A 13 4.22 11.27 -3.88
N ASP A 14 3.95 12.47 -3.37
CA ASP A 14 4.99 13.40 -2.90
C ASP A 14 5.91 12.80 -1.81
N ASP A 15 5.38 11.87 -1.01
CA ASP A 15 6.11 11.13 0.03
C ASP A 15 6.74 9.83 -0.46
N LEU A 16 6.79 9.62 -1.79
CA LEU A 16 7.24 8.39 -2.45
C LEU A 16 6.39 7.16 -2.16
N SER A 17 5.24 7.30 -1.47
CA SER A 17 4.31 6.19 -1.27
C SER A 17 3.55 5.86 -2.54
N THR A 18 3.22 4.58 -2.71
CA THR A 18 2.40 4.09 -3.83
C THR A 18 1.00 3.74 -3.37
N ALA A 19 0.08 3.51 -4.31
CA ALA A 19 -1.27 3.04 -3.99
C ALA A 19 -1.28 1.76 -3.12
N VAL A 20 -0.26 0.90 -3.29
CA VAL A 20 -0.09 -0.34 -2.52
C VAL A 20 0.30 -0.04 -1.07
N HIS A 21 1.12 0.99 -0.79
CA HIS A 21 1.43 1.40 0.58
C HIS A 21 0.18 1.79 1.37
N LEU A 22 -0.69 2.57 0.73
CA LEU A 22 -1.95 3.02 1.34
C LEU A 22 -2.94 1.88 1.55
N ALA A 23 -3.02 0.96 0.59
CA ALA A 23 -3.85 -0.24 0.72
C ALA A 23 -3.36 -1.13 1.87
N SER A 24 -2.04 -1.28 1.98
CA SER A 24 -1.37 -2.02 3.04
C SER A 24 -1.60 -1.40 4.42
N SER A 25 -1.45 -0.08 4.58
CA SER A 25 -1.69 0.59 5.87
C SER A 25 -3.14 0.52 6.33
N GLN A 26 -4.08 0.33 5.41
CA GLN A 26 -5.50 0.16 5.70
C GLN A 26 -5.90 -1.31 5.94
N GLY A 27 -4.98 -2.27 5.77
CA GLY A 27 -5.31 -3.70 5.83
C GLY A 27 -6.29 -4.15 4.73
N SER A 28 -6.41 -3.39 3.63
CA SER A 28 -7.45 -3.62 2.62
C SER A 28 -7.01 -4.65 1.59
N LEU A 29 -7.18 -5.93 1.94
CA LEU A 29 -6.82 -7.05 1.09
C LEU A 29 -7.57 -7.05 -0.25
N GLU A 30 -8.83 -6.61 -0.25
CA GLU A 30 -9.63 -6.55 -1.47
C GLU A 30 -9.09 -5.53 -2.48
N LEU A 31 -8.61 -4.39 -1.97
CA LEU A 31 -7.98 -3.36 -2.81
C LEU A 31 -6.66 -3.88 -3.40
N LEU A 32 -5.85 -4.59 -2.60
CA LEU A 32 -4.62 -5.22 -3.06
C LEU A 32 -4.88 -6.27 -4.15
N LYS A 33 -5.89 -7.13 -3.97
CA LYS A 33 -6.31 -8.11 -4.99
C LYS A 33 -6.73 -7.42 -6.28
N LEU A 34 -7.50 -6.33 -6.20
CA LEU A 34 -7.92 -5.56 -7.37
C LEU A 34 -6.71 -4.96 -8.11
N MET A 35 -5.79 -4.31 -7.39
CA MET A 35 -4.58 -3.70 -7.94
C MET A 35 -3.69 -4.73 -8.65
N PHE A 36 -3.40 -5.82 -7.96
CA PHE A 36 -2.54 -6.90 -8.46
C PHE A 36 -3.19 -7.68 -9.60
N GLY A 37 -4.53 -7.81 -9.59
CA GLY A 37 -5.27 -8.38 -10.72
C GLY A 37 -5.30 -7.48 -11.95
N CYS A 38 -5.25 -6.16 -11.79
CA CYS A 38 -5.20 -5.22 -12.92
C CYS A 38 -3.79 -5.11 -13.53
N GLN A 39 -2.74 -5.12 -12.71
CA GLN A 39 -1.36 -4.84 -13.13
C GLN A 39 -0.37 -5.85 -12.51
N PRO A 40 -0.47 -7.14 -12.86
CA PRO A 40 0.35 -8.19 -12.25
C PRO A 40 1.86 -8.00 -12.53
N ASP A 41 2.21 -7.46 -13.69
CA ASP A 41 3.61 -7.27 -14.11
C ASP A 41 4.37 -6.27 -13.23
N LEU A 42 3.64 -5.35 -12.57
CA LEU A 42 4.23 -4.35 -11.68
C LEU A 42 4.40 -4.84 -10.24
N ILE A 43 3.84 -6.00 -9.88
CA ILE A 43 3.92 -6.56 -8.52
C ILE A 43 5.37 -6.68 -8.04
N PRO A 44 6.33 -7.28 -8.79
CA PRO A 44 7.70 -7.45 -8.31
C PRO A 44 8.42 -6.12 -8.02
N LYS A 45 8.04 -5.07 -8.75
CA LYS A 45 8.55 -3.71 -8.55
C LYS A 45 7.92 -3.07 -7.32
N VAL A 46 6.59 -2.96 -7.30
CA VAL A 46 5.86 -2.17 -6.30
C VAL A 46 6.02 -2.70 -4.88
N ILE A 47 6.16 -4.01 -4.69
CA ILE A 47 6.37 -4.61 -3.36
C ILE A 47 7.75 -4.26 -2.75
N ARG A 48 8.70 -3.81 -3.57
CA ARG A 48 10.06 -3.42 -3.17
C ARG A 48 10.26 -1.90 -3.14
N MET A 49 9.27 -1.14 -3.60
CA MET A 49 9.35 0.33 -3.56
C MET A 49 9.24 0.78 -2.12
N ALA A 50 10.10 1.72 -1.74
CA ALA A 50 10.09 2.33 -0.43
C ALA A 50 9.57 3.77 -0.53
N ASP A 51 8.84 4.19 0.50
CA ASP A 51 8.47 5.58 0.69
C ASP A 51 9.67 6.42 1.18
N VAL A 52 9.43 7.71 1.44
CA VAL A 52 10.42 8.67 1.97
C VAL A 52 11.02 8.25 3.31
N GLN A 53 10.32 7.43 4.09
CA GLN A 53 10.78 6.89 5.36
C GLN A 53 11.56 5.57 5.19
N GLY A 54 11.80 5.11 3.95
CA GLY A 54 12.43 3.84 3.66
C GLY A 54 11.51 2.64 3.91
N MET A 55 10.20 2.86 4.02
CA MET A 55 9.24 1.80 4.31
C MET A 55 8.62 1.23 3.05
N ILE A 56 8.64 -0.10 2.93
CA ILE A 56 7.91 -0.82 1.87
C ILE A 56 6.45 -1.05 2.27
N PRO A 57 5.56 -1.46 1.35
CA PRO A 57 4.15 -1.64 1.68
C PRO A 57 3.91 -2.60 2.86
N LEU A 58 4.73 -3.65 2.99
CA LEU A 58 4.63 -4.59 4.11
C LEU A 58 4.93 -3.93 5.47
N HIS A 59 5.86 -2.98 5.55
CA HIS A 59 6.10 -2.23 6.78
C HIS A 59 4.86 -1.41 7.15
N LYS A 60 4.21 -0.77 6.17
CA LYS A 60 2.96 -0.03 6.39
C LYS A 60 1.82 -0.94 6.85
N ALA A 61 1.72 -2.16 6.32
CA ALA A 61 0.74 -3.14 6.78
C ALA A 61 0.97 -3.54 8.25
N ALA A 62 2.23 -3.75 8.64
CA ALA A 62 2.58 -4.07 10.02
C ALA A 62 2.28 -2.92 10.99
N MET A 63 2.39 -1.67 10.54
CA MET A 63 2.04 -0.48 11.33
C MET A 63 0.53 -0.19 11.37
N GLY A 64 -0.20 -0.52 10.31
CA GLY A 64 -1.60 -0.14 10.10
C GLY A 64 -2.60 -0.73 11.09
N ASP A 65 -2.18 -1.70 11.90
CA ASP A 65 -3.05 -2.41 12.86
C ASP A 65 -2.87 -1.93 14.32
N THR A 66 -2.23 -0.77 14.55
CA THR A 66 -2.18 -0.17 15.89
C THR A 66 -3.44 0.62 16.27
N SER A 67 -4.46 0.69 15.40
CA SER A 67 -5.74 1.38 15.70
C SER A 67 -6.79 0.50 16.38
N ARG A 68 -6.52 -0.78 16.64
CA ARG A 68 -7.41 -1.66 17.45
C ARG A 68 -6.90 -1.96 18.85
N VAL A 69 -5.64 -1.64 19.13
CA VAL A 69 -5.13 -1.50 20.49
C VAL A 69 -5.28 -0.05 20.90
N SER A 70 -6.52 0.37 21.12
CA SER A 70 -6.77 1.25 22.27
C SER A 70 -6.32 0.45 23.50
N ILE A 71 -5.02 0.43 23.77
CA ILE A 71 -4.54 0.17 25.12
C ILE A 71 -5.03 1.39 25.87
N SER A 72 -6.24 1.24 26.43
CA SER A 72 -6.66 2.00 27.57
C SER A 72 -5.62 1.75 28.66
N ASP A 73 -4.59 2.58 28.69
CA ASP A 73 -3.67 2.71 29.81
C ASP A 73 -3.93 4.09 30.46
N PRO A 74 -3.86 4.24 31.79
CA PRO A 74 -3.92 3.27 32.90
C PRO A 74 -5.22 3.35 33.74
#